data_AF-A0A133UU49-F1
#
_entry.id   AF-A0A133UU49-F1
#
_cell.length_a   1.000
_cell.length_b   1.000
_cell.length_c   1.000
_cell.angle_alpha   90.00
_cell.angle_beta   90.00
_cell.angle_gamma   90.00
#
_symmetry.space_group_name_H-M   'P 1'
#
loop_
_entity.id
_entity.type
_entity.pdbx_description
1 polymer ?
#
loop_
_entity_poly.entity_id
_entity_poly.type
_entity_poly.pdbx_seq_one_letter_code
_entity_poly.pdbx_strand_id
1 'polypeptide(L)'
;MLSSLKKGLKERLKRRSLKMAAKEVKNLKEEPDGANLEKAREQTKSILRKILTADDVVGMKFREGEMSREEASKLCGAFAKVVDGIMLGALKDREMAEGIVPLLQEKIDERKSDPLPYQHFLQMLRYKHRLENDGEVQEATEMAEALDYIKSRLDLDNIQEKKAELEKEMRKADRPRPTKEEQENQMYG
;
A
#
# COMPACT_ATOMS: atom_id res chain seq x y z
N MET A 1 -7.81 -67.27 -2.26
CA MET A 1 -8.28 -66.47 -1.11
C MET A 1 -7.28 -65.39 -0.62
N LEU A 2 -5.96 -65.57 -0.76
CA LEU A 2 -4.95 -64.60 -0.28
C LEU A 2 -4.85 -63.26 -1.05
N SER A 3 -5.36 -63.21 -2.29
CA SER A 3 -5.30 -62.04 -3.19
C SER A 3 -6.26 -60.91 -2.77
N SER A 4 -7.48 -61.24 -2.33
CA SER A 4 -8.48 -60.25 -1.89
C SER A 4 -8.09 -59.59 -0.57
N LEU A 5 -7.49 -60.35 0.35
CA LEU A 5 -6.94 -59.84 1.61
C LEU A 5 -5.83 -58.80 1.40
N LYS A 6 -4.90 -59.03 0.48
CA LYS A 6 -3.82 -58.07 0.15
C LYS A 6 -4.37 -56.78 -0.49
N LYS A 7 -5.40 -56.87 -1.33
CA LYS A 7 -6.10 -55.70 -1.89
C LYS A 7 -6.78 -54.88 -0.80
N GLY A 8 -7.52 -55.52 0.09
CA GLY A 8 -8.20 -54.84 1.21
C GLY A 8 -7.23 -54.14 2.17
N LEU A 9 -6.05 -54.72 2.40
CA LEU A 9 -5.00 -54.13 3.24
C LEU A 9 -4.35 -52.91 2.59
N LYS A 10 -4.05 -52.98 1.29
CA LYS A 10 -3.56 -51.81 0.51
C LYS A 10 -4.58 -50.68 0.50
N GLU A 11 -5.85 -50.98 0.35
CA GLU A 11 -6.90 -49.97 0.32
C GLU A 11 -7.13 -49.31 1.68
N ARG A 12 -7.03 -50.07 2.77
CA ARG A 12 -7.05 -49.53 4.14
C ARG A 12 -5.85 -48.64 4.43
N LEU A 13 -4.65 -49.02 3.98
CA LEU A 13 -3.44 -48.19 4.08
C LEU A 13 -3.59 -46.89 3.30
N LYS A 14 -4.12 -46.96 2.06
CA LYS A 14 -4.38 -45.78 1.23
C LYS A 14 -5.44 -44.85 1.83
N ARG A 15 -6.49 -45.40 2.46
CA ARG A 15 -7.50 -44.61 3.18
C ARG A 15 -6.95 -43.99 4.47
N ARG A 16 -6.03 -44.67 5.17
CA ARG A 16 -5.33 -44.11 6.34
C ARG A 16 -4.37 -42.99 5.94
N SER A 17 -3.60 -43.17 4.87
CA SER A 17 -2.71 -42.12 4.37
C SER A 17 -3.50 -40.92 3.85
N LEU A 18 -4.64 -41.13 3.17
CA LEU A 18 -5.54 -40.06 2.76
C LEU A 18 -6.19 -39.35 3.95
N LYS A 19 -6.54 -40.05 5.04
CA LYS A 19 -7.05 -39.43 6.27
C LYS A 19 -5.99 -38.62 7.00
N MET A 20 -4.74 -39.11 7.02
CA MET A 20 -3.61 -38.37 7.58
C MET A 20 -3.32 -37.11 6.76
N ALA A 21 -3.25 -37.24 5.43
CA ALA A 21 -3.08 -36.11 4.52
C ALA A 21 -4.25 -35.13 4.60
N ALA A 22 -5.50 -35.60 4.75
CA ALA A 22 -6.66 -34.72 4.95
C ALA A 22 -6.62 -34.02 6.31
N LYS A 23 -6.03 -34.63 7.35
CA LYS A 23 -5.81 -34.01 8.65
C LYS A 23 -4.70 -32.96 8.58
N GLU A 24 -3.61 -33.24 7.87
CA GLU A 24 -2.55 -32.26 7.59
C GLU A 24 -3.04 -31.09 6.73
N VAL A 25 -3.86 -31.35 5.72
CA VAL A 25 -4.49 -30.29 4.89
C VAL A 25 -5.52 -29.48 5.70
N LYS A 26 -6.20 -30.09 6.67
CA LYS A 26 -7.10 -29.38 7.58
C LYS A 26 -6.33 -28.50 8.57
N ASN A 27 -5.12 -28.90 8.97
CA ASN A 27 -4.21 -28.09 9.78
C ASN A 27 -3.48 -27.01 8.94
N LEU A 28 -3.30 -27.19 7.63
CA LEU A 28 -2.81 -26.13 6.73
C LEU A 28 -3.86 -25.04 6.43
N LYS A 29 -5.09 -25.18 6.93
CA LYS A 29 -6.09 -24.11 7.01
C LYS A 29 -6.02 -23.33 8.33
N GLU A 30 -5.03 -23.61 9.19
CA GLU A 30 -4.77 -22.79 10.36
C GLU A 30 -4.23 -21.44 9.89
N GLU A 31 -4.91 -20.38 10.31
CA GLU A 31 -4.38 -19.03 10.30
C GLU A 31 -2.95 -19.06 10.87
N PRO A 32 -2.00 -18.28 10.34
CA PRO A 32 -0.63 -18.28 10.86
C PRO A 32 -0.67 -18.06 12.38
N ASP A 33 -0.02 -18.94 13.15
CA ASP A 33 0.04 -18.83 14.62
C ASP A 33 0.32 -17.38 15.04
N GLY A 34 -0.40 -16.88 16.06
CA GLY A 34 -0.33 -15.46 16.47
C GLY A 34 1.10 -14.95 16.72
N ALA A 35 2.02 -15.82 17.17
CA ALA A 35 3.43 -15.50 17.35
C ALA A 35 4.19 -15.22 16.04
N ASN A 36 3.79 -15.82 14.92
CA ASN A 36 4.37 -15.53 13.59
C ASN A 36 3.82 -14.23 13.02
N LEU A 37 2.54 -13.95 13.27
CA LEU A 37 1.87 -12.69 12.89
C LEU A 37 2.48 -11.50 13.63
N GLU A 38 2.68 -11.60 14.94
CA GLU A 38 3.31 -10.56 15.75
C GLU A 38 4.75 -10.26 15.29
N LYS A 39 5.55 -11.31 15.06
CA LYS A 39 6.90 -11.16 14.48
C LYS A 39 6.87 -10.47 13.12
N ALA A 40 5.94 -10.81 12.24
CA ALA A 40 5.81 -10.18 10.94
C ALA A 40 5.42 -8.70 11.05
N ARG A 41 4.55 -8.34 12.00
CA ARG A 41 4.19 -6.94 12.28
C ARG A 41 5.37 -6.15 12.81
N GLU A 42 6.15 -6.69 13.76
CA GLU A 42 7.36 -6.04 14.27
C GLU A 42 8.41 -5.83 13.18
N GLN A 43 8.63 -6.85 12.34
CA GLN A 43 9.52 -6.71 11.18
C GLN A 43 9.03 -5.62 10.23
N THR A 44 7.72 -5.55 9.98
CA THR A 44 7.14 -4.53 9.11
C THR A 44 7.32 -3.12 9.69
N LYS A 45 7.12 -2.93 11.00
CA LYS A 45 7.40 -1.67 11.68
C LYS A 45 8.87 -1.27 11.57
N SER A 46 9.79 -2.23 11.75
CA SER A 46 11.23 -1.98 11.59
C SER A 46 11.59 -1.56 10.16
N ILE A 47 11.01 -2.22 9.15
CA ILE A 47 11.20 -1.86 7.74
C ILE A 47 10.67 -0.46 7.47
N LEU A 48 9.46 -0.14 7.94
CA LEU A 48 8.87 1.18 7.77
C LEU A 48 9.77 2.27 8.36
N ARG A 49 10.23 2.12 9.61
CA ARG A 49 11.14 3.09 10.25
C ARG A 49 12.37 3.36 9.39
N LYS A 50 13.03 2.30 8.91
CA LYS A 50 14.23 2.43 8.06
C LYS A 50 13.94 3.19 6.78
N ILE A 51 12.79 2.93 6.15
CA ILE A 51 12.40 3.63 4.92
C ILE A 51 12.10 5.10 5.20
N LEU A 52 11.36 5.40 6.26
CA LEU A 52 11.06 6.78 6.64
C LEU A 52 12.35 7.57 6.90
N THR A 53 13.32 6.98 7.62
CA THR A 53 14.64 7.61 7.83
C THR A 53 15.42 7.75 6.51
N ALA A 54 15.41 6.74 5.65
CA ALA A 54 16.11 6.81 4.36
C ALA A 54 15.52 7.90 3.45
N ASP A 55 14.20 8.06 3.47
CA ASP A 55 13.48 9.12 2.77
C ASP A 55 13.87 10.52 3.29
N ASP A 56 14.06 10.68 4.61
CA ASP A 56 14.60 11.94 5.16
C ASP A 56 16.00 12.24 4.67
N VAL A 57 16.89 11.23 4.66
CA VAL A 57 18.26 11.39 4.16
C VAL A 57 18.26 11.79 2.68
N VAL A 58 17.42 11.17 1.86
CA VAL A 58 17.27 11.54 0.44
C VAL A 58 16.78 12.98 0.31
N GLY A 59 15.75 13.37 1.07
CA GLY A 59 15.23 14.74 1.08
C GLY A 59 16.26 15.79 1.51
N MET A 60 17.09 15.48 2.51
CA MET A 60 18.20 16.35 2.94
C MET A 60 19.24 16.50 1.84
N LYS A 61 19.77 15.40 1.32
CA LYS A 61 20.81 15.40 0.28
C LYS A 61 20.36 16.07 -1.01
N PHE A 62 19.09 15.91 -1.38
CA PHE A 62 18.53 16.59 -2.55
C PHE A 62 18.50 18.11 -2.35
N ARG A 63 18.10 18.60 -1.16
CA ARG A 63 18.09 20.04 -0.85
C ARG A 63 19.49 20.64 -0.75
N GLU A 64 20.46 19.87 -0.28
CA GLU A 64 21.88 20.28 -0.21
C GLU A 64 22.58 20.23 -1.58
N GLY A 65 21.94 19.67 -2.61
CA GLY A 65 22.51 19.53 -3.94
C GLY A 65 23.51 18.38 -4.08
N GLU A 66 23.65 17.53 -3.05
CA GLU A 66 24.51 16.34 -3.05
C GLU A 66 23.92 15.16 -3.85
N MET A 67 22.65 15.26 -4.25
CA MET A 67 21.95 14.23 -5.00
C MET A 67 21.19 14.85 -6.17
N SER A 68 21.29 14.24 -7.35
CA SER A 68 20.54 14.69 -8.52
C SER A 68 19.05 14.39 -8.39
N ARG A 69 18.22 15.13 -9.14
CA ARG A 69 16.77 14.90 -9.20
C ARG A 69 16.43 13.48 -9.66
N GLU A 70 17.19 12.92 -10.59
CA GLU A 70 16.94 11.58 -11.11
C GLU A 70 17.23 10.49 -10.06
N GLU A 71 18.33 10.62 -9.32
CA GLU A 71 18.69 9.70 -8.23
C GLU A 71 17.66 9.77 -7.09
N ALA A 72 17.29 10.97 -6.65
CA ALA A 72 16.28 11.17 -5.62
C ALA A 72 14.93 10.58 -6.05
N SER A 73 14.52 10.82 -7.30
CA SER A 73 13.25 10.29 -7.84
C SER A 73 13.23 8.76 -7.88
N LYS A 74 14.33 8.11 -8.28
CA LYS A 74 14.43 6.64 -8.30
C LYS A 74 14.31 6.05 -6.90
N LEU A 75 14.98 6.64 -5.91
CA LEU A 75 14.94 6.19 -4.52
C LEU A 75 13.55 6.41 -3.90
N CYS A 76 12.99 7.61 -4.01
CA CYS A 76 11.64 7.90 -3.51
C CYS A 76 10.59 7.00 -4.18
N GLY A 77 10.73 6.72 -5.48
CA GLY A 77 9.85 5.77 -6.18
C GLY A 77 9.95 4.32 -5.68
N ALA A 78 11.13 3.89 -5.23
CA ALA A 78 11.29 2.58 -4.58
C ALA A 78 10.70 2.56 -3.16
N PHE A 79 10.89 3.64 -2.39
CA PHE A 79 10.30 3.79 -1.05
C PHE A 79 8.78 3.78 -1.10
N ALA A 80 8.18 4.55 -2.02
CA ALA A 80 6.73 4.63 -2.19
C ALA A 80 6.09 3.24 -2.35
N LYS A 81 6.65 2.37 -3.19
CA LYS A 81 6.13 1.00 -3.39
C LYS A 81 6.09 0.18 -2.11
N VAL A 82 7.11 0.30 -1.26
CA VAL A 82 7.17 -0.45 -0.01
C VAL A 82 6.22 0.16 1.02
N VAL A 83 6.19 1.49 1.12
CA VAL A 83 5.24 2.21 1.98
C VAL A 83 3.80 1.83 1.60
N ASP A 84 3.43 1.89 0.32
CA ASP A 84 2.11 1.50 -0.18
C ASP A 84 1.73 0.07 0.22
N GLY A 85 2.66 -0.88 0.08
CA GLY A 85 2.43 -2.27 0.48
C GLY A 85 2.18 -2.41 1.99
N ILE A 86 2.94 -1.68 2.81
CA ILE A 86 2.77 -1.65 4.26
C ILE A 86 1.42 -1.01 4.63
N MET A 87 1.05 0.10 3.99
CA MET A 87 -0.21 0.80 4.25
C MET A 87 -1.42 -0.04 3.84
N LEU A 88 -1.34 -0.76 2.73
CA LEU A 88 -2.38 -1.72 2.32
C LEU A 88 -2.55 -2.86 3.33
N GLY A 89 -1.45 -3.32 3.94
CA GLY A 89 -1.49 -4.29 5.05
C GLY A 89 -2.18 -3.68 6.27
N ALA A 90 -1.75 -2.48 6.67
CA ALA A 90 -2.31 -1.76 7.81
C ALA A 90 -3.81 -1.44 7.63
N LEU A 91 -4.28 -1.12 6.43
CA LEU A 91 -5.71 -0.90 6.16
C LEU A 91 -6.58 -2.16 6.38
N LYS A 92 -5.98 -3.35 6.36
CA LYS A 92 -6.67 -4.63 6.59
C LYS A 92 -6.55 -5.13 8.03
N ASP A 93 -5.55 -4.66 8.76
CA ASP A 93 -5.20 -5.13 10.11
C ASP A 93 -5.08 -3.95 11.07
N ARG A 94 -6.03 -3.87 12.02
CA ARG A 94 -6.09 -2.80 13.00
C ARG A 94 -4.86 -2.77 13.91
N GLU A 95 -4.38 -3.91 14.40
CA GLU A 95 -3.23 -3.96 15.32
C GLU A 95 -1.95 -3.51 14.60
N MET A 96 -1.84 -3.84 13.31
CA MET A 96 -0.78 -3.32 12.45
C MET A 96 -0.89 -1.81 12.25
N ALA A 97 -2.10 -1.27 12.04
CA ALA A 97 -2.34 0.16 11.92
C ALA A 97 -1.98 0.92 13.20
N GLU A 98 -2.40 0.42 14.36
CA GLU A 98 -2.05 0.99 15.68
C GLU A 98 -0.55 1.07 15.90
N GLY A 99 0.21 0.08 15.40
CA GLY A 99 1.66 0.08 15.45
C GLY A 99 2.35 1.03 14.46
N ILE A 100 1.69 1.39 13.35
CA ILE A 100 2.25 2.22 12.27
C ILE A 100 1.91 3.71 12.45
N VAL A 101 0.71 4.02 12.94
CA VAL A 101 0.23 5.40 13.14
C VAL A 101 1.24 6.28 13.90
N PRO A 102 1.83 5.84 15.03
CA PRO A 102 2.82 6.64 15.75
C PRO A 102 4.08 6.94 14.92
N LEU A 103 4.49 6.01 14.05
CA LEU A 103 5.68 6.17 13.20
C LEU A 103 5.45 7.22 12.11
N LEU A 104 4.23 7.25 11.55
CA LEU A 104 3.84 8.27 10.59
C LEU A 104 3.71 9.64 11.26
N GLN A 105 3.13 9.69 12.46
CA GLN A 105 3.01 10.92 13.23
C GLN A 105 4.39 11.52 13.53
N GLU A 106 5.32 10.71 14.05
CA GLU A 106 6.71 11.12 14.30
C GLU A 106 7.37 11.71 13.05
N LYS A 107 7.26 11.03 11.91
CA LYS A 107 7.77 11.51 10.62
C LYS A 107 7.17 12.87 10.20
N ILE A 108 5.87 13.04 10.38
CA ILE A 108 5.16 14.29 10.04
C ILE A 108 5.62 15.43 10.95
N ASP A 109 5.76 15.16 12.24
CA ASP A 109 6.15 16.15 13.25
C ASP A 109 7.59 16.63 13.04
N GLU A 110 8.50 15.73 12.65
CA GLU A 110 9.90 16.07 12.37
C GLU A 110 10.09 16.98 11.15
N ARG A 111 9.15 16.99 10.19
CA ARG A 111 9.16 17.84 8.96
C ARG A 111 10.49 17.84 8.18
N LYS A 112 11.26 16.75 8.26
CA LYS A 112 12.56 16.63 7.59
C LYS A 112 12.42 16.45 6.08
N SER A 113 11.31 15.92 5.61
CA SER A 113 10.93 15.74 4.20
C SER A 113 9.48 16.22 4.01
N ASP A 114 8.95 16.16 2.77
CA ASP A 114 7.57 16.53 2.50
C ASP A 114 6.60 15.63 3.31
N PRO A 115 5.84 16.20 4.27
CA PRO A 115 4.97 15.40 5.13
C PRO A 115 3.68 14.97 4.42
N LEU A 116 3.33 15.59 3.29
CA LEU A 116 2.00 15.48 2.69
C LEU A 116 1.58 14.04 2.37
N PRO A 117 2.44 13.18 1.76
CA PRO A 117 2.06 11.79 1.49
C PRO A 117 1.74 11.00 2.77
N TYR A 118 2.50 11.24 3.84
CA TYR A 118 2.34 10.54 5.11
C TYR A 118 1.12 11.01 5.89
N GLN A 119 0.74 12.29 5.77
CA GLN A 119 -0.50 12.82 6.32
C GLN A 119 -1.72 12.11 5.72
N HIS A 120 -1.73 11.87 4.41
CA HIS A 120 -2.82 11.14 3.76
C HIS A 120 -2.92 9.69 4.25
N PHE A 121 -1.80 8.97 4.38
CA PHE A 121 -1.81 7.62 4.94
C PHE A 121 -2.32 7.58 6.38
N LEU A 122 -1.82 8.49 7.21
CA LEU A 122 -2.24 8.61 8.60
C LEU A 122 -3.75 8.83 8.71
N GLN A 123 -4.28 9.76 7.92
CA GLN A 123 -5.70 10.06 7.86
C GLN A 123 -6.53 8.84 7.41
N MET A 124 -6.11 8.13 6.35
CA MET A 124 -6.80 6.91 5.89
C MET A 124 -6.82 5.81 6.95
N LEU A 125 -5.72 5.58 7.66
CA LEU A 125 -5.64 4.57 8.71
C LEU A 125 -6.52 4.92 9.91
N ARG A 126 -6.49 6.19 10.35
CA ARG A 126 -7.36 6.69 11.42
C ARG A 126 -8.83 6.51 11.07
N TYR A 127 -9.24 6.89 9.86
CA TYR A 127 -10.61 6.71 9.39
C TYR A 127 -11.02 5.25 9.34
N LYS A 128 -10.20 4.40 8.72
CA LYS A 128 -10.52 2.99 8.49
C LYS A 128 -10.77 2.24 9.79
N HIS A 129 -9.97 2.52 10.82
CA HIS A 129 -9.96 1.78 12.07
C HIS A 129 -10.53 2.54 13.27
N ARG A 130 -11.01 3.78 13.04
CA ARG A 130 -11.47 4.70 14.09
C ARG A 130 -10.43 4.88 15.19
N LEU A 131 -9.19 5.12 14.78
CA LEU A 131 -8.10 5.37 15.71
C LEU A 131 -8.17 6.83 16.18
N GLU A 132 -7.78 7.04 17.43
CA GLU A 132 -7.78 8.35 18.07
C GLU A 132 -6.81 9.31 17.37
N ASN A 133 -7.22 10.58 17.32
CA ASN A 133 -6.46 11.70 16.81
C ASN A 133 -6.56 12.85 17.81
N ASP A 134 -5.47 13.16 18.51
CA ASP A 134 -5.41 14.27 19.48
C ASP A 134 -6.55 14.28 20.53
N GLY A 135 -6.98 13.09 20.98
CA GLY A 135 -8.09 12.96 21.95
C GLY A 135 -9.47 12.77 21.34
N GLU A 136 -9.59 12.86 20.02
CA GLU A 136 -10.86 12.77 19.29
C GLU A 136 -10.87 11.56 18.34
N VAL A 137 -11.99 10.84 18.31
CA VAL A 137 -12.24 9.79 17.33
C VAL A 137 -13.21 10.35 16.30
N GLN A 138 -12.81 10.38 15.03
CA GLN A 138 -13.69 10.87 13.96
C GLN A 138 -14.91 9.96 13.82
N GLU A 139 -16.09 10.56 14.00
CA GLU A 139 -17.37 9.86 13.96
C GLU A 139 -17.73 9.47 12.52
N ALA A 140 -18.44 8.35 12.36
CA ALA A 140 -18.81 7.87 11.02
C ALA A 140 -19.73 8.85 10.28
N THR A 141 -20.51 9.66 11.00
CA THR A 141 -21.37 10.71 10.46
C THR A 141 -20.58 11.87 9.89
N GLU A 142 -19.52 12.31 10.58
CA GLU A 142 -18.63 13.37 10.08
C GLU A 142 -17.95 12.97 8.77
N MET A 143 -17.62 11.68 8.62
CA MET A 143 -17.08 11.15 7.36
C MET A 143 -18.11 11.15 6.24
N ALA A 144 -19.36 10.80 6.52
CA ALA A 144 -20.43 10.84 5.54
C ALA A 144 -20.70 12.28 5.07
N GLU A 145 -20.74 13.23 6.01
CA GLU A 145 -20.91 14.65 5.73
C GLU A 145 -19.73 15.23 4.92
N ALA A 146 -18.49 14.89 5.28
CA ALA A 146 -17.32 15.30 4.51
C ALA A 146 -17.31 14.70 3.10
N LEU A 147 -17.73 13.44 2.95
CA LEU A 147 -17.85 12.78 1.65
C LEU A 147 -18.94 13.42 0.79
N ASP A 148 -20.10 13.73 1.36
CA ASP A 148 -21.19 14.42 0.66
C ASP A 148 -20.81 15.86 0.29
N TYR A 149 -20.06 16.54 1.15
CA TYR A 149 -19.47 17.84 0.85
C TYR A 149 -18.46 17.75 -0.32
N ILE A 150 -17.57 16.76 -0.33
CA ILE A 150 -16.63 16.54 -1.43
C ILE A 150 -17.38 16.19 -2.72
N LYS A 151 -18.39 15.31 -2.65
CA LYS A 151 -19.22 14.96 -3.80
C LYS A 151 -19.99 16.15 -4.36
N SER A 152 -20.48 17.05 -3.53
CA SER A 152 -21.18 18.27 -4.00
C SER A 152 -20.24 19.30 -4.63
N ARG A 153 -18.93 19.24 -4.33
CA ARG A 153 -17.90 20.09 -4.96
C ARG A 153 -17.23 19.45 -6.17
N LEU A 154 -17.25 18.13 -6.27
CA LEU A 154 -16.83 17.42 -7.47
C LEU A 154 -17.99 17.46 -8.46
N ASP A 155 -17.78 18.10 -9.61
CA ASP A 155 -18.67 17.97 -10.77
C ASP A 155 -18.53 16.54 -11.33
N LEU A 156 -19.19 15.59 -10.67
CA LEU A 156 -19.19 14.16 -11.02
C LEU A 156 -19.98 13.90 -12.31
N ASP A 157 -20.82 14.84 -12.73
CA ASP A 157 -21.61 14.76 -13.96
C ASP A 157 -20.70 14.85 -15.21
N ASN A 158 -19.51 15.43 -15.07
CA ASN A 158 -18.51 15.59 -16.12
C ASN A 158 -17.38 14.53 -16.08
N ILE A 159 -17.50 13.47 -15.26
CA ILE A 159 -16.43 12.43 -15.20
C ILE A 159 -16.26 11.71 -16.54
N GLN A 160 -17.35 11.41 -17.25
CA GLN A 160 -17.26 10.72 -18.54
C GLN A 160 -16.62 11.59 -19.62
N GLU A 161 -16.94 12.88 -19.66
CA GLU A 161 -16.35 13.85 -20.58
C GLU A 161 -14.86 14.07 -20.25
N LYS A 162 -14.50 14.31 -18.98
CA LYS A 162 -13.09 14.42 -18.56
C LYS A 162 -12.29 13.15 -18.81
N LYS A 163 -12.88 11.98 -18.62
CA LYS A 163 -12.23 10.69 -18.96
C LYS A 163 -12.00 10.57 -20.47
N ALA A 164 -12.99 10.98 -21.29
CA ALA A 164 -12.85 10.98 -22.74
C ALA A 164 -11.81 12.01 -23.23
N GLU A 165 -11.68 13.15 -22.56
CA GLU A 165 -10.61 14.13 -22.80
C GLU A 165 -9.23 13.56 -22.43
N LEU A 166 -9.09 12.96 -21.25
CA LEU A 166 -7.85 12.30 -20.83
C LEU A 166 -7.45 11.15 -21.76
N GLU A 167 -8.40 10.31 -22.20
CA GLU A 167 -8.13 9.25 -23.17
C GLU A 167 -7.71 9.81 -24.54
N LYS A 168 -8.29 10.95 -24.96
CA LYS A 168 -7.84 11.66 -26.17
C LYS A 168 -6.43 12.24 -26.01
N GLU A 169 -6.09 12.77 -24.84
CA GLU A 169 -4.74 13.28 -24.54
C GLU A 169 -3.70 12.18 -24.47
N MET A 170 -4.02 11.04 -23.84
CA MET A 170 -3.15 9.86 -23.85
C MET A 170 -2.90 9.34 -25.26
N ARG A 171 -3.94 9.29 -26.11
CA ARG A 171 -3.78 8.92 -27.53
C ARG A 171 -2.97 9.93 -28.33
N LYS A 172 -2.94 11.21 -27.92
CA LYS A 172 -2.05 12.23 -28.51
C LYS A 172 -0.62 12.07 -28.02
N ALA A 173 -0.42 11.67 -26.76
CA ALA A 173 0.90 11.42 -26.17
C ALA A 173 1.58 10.15 -26.74
N ASP A 174 0.80 9.15 -27.16
CA ASP A 174 1.28 7.92 -27.82
C ASP A 174 1.60 8.10 -29.32
N ARG A 175 1.42 9.30 -29.89
CA ARG A 175 1.91 9.57 -31.25
C ARG A 175 3.43 9.72 -31.22
N PRO A 176 4.17 9.08 -32.15
CA PRO A 176 5.61 9.30 -32.26
C PRO A 176 5.88 10.79 -32.45
N ARG A 177 6.79 11.35 -31.65
CA ARG A 177 7.24 12.74 -31.78
C ARG A 177 7.64 13.01 -33.23
N PRO A 178 7.23 14.14 -33.84
CA PRO A 178 7.73 14.52 -35.15
C PRO A 178 9.26 14.64 -35.10
N THR A 179 9.89 14.12 -36.14
CA THR A 179 11.34 14.12 -36.36
C THR A 179 11.88 15.54 -36.43
N LYS A 180 12.82 15.87 -35.53
CA LYS A 180 13.95 16.84 -35.54
C LYS A 180 13.97 18.13 -36.38
N GLU A 181 12.98 18.47 -37.21
CA GLU A 181 12.96 19.70 -38.03
C GLU A 181 11.95 20.76 -37.57
N GLU A 182 11.14 20.48 -36.52
CA GLU A 182 10.22 21.47 -35.92
C GLU A 182 10.74 22.04 -34.58
N GLN A 183 12.06 22.10 -34.39
CA GLN A 183 12.69 22.68 -33.19
C GLN A 183 12.82 24.22 -33.22
N GLU A 184 12.27 24.91 -34.21
CA GLU A 184 12.33 26.37 -34.30
C GLU A 184 10.94 27.00 -34.17
N ASN A 185 10.46 27.12 -32.92
CA ASN A 185 9.96 28.40 -32.38
C ASN A 185 9.49 28.28 -30.93
N GLN A 186 10.43 28.59 -30.03
CA GLN A 186 10.33 29.44 -28.85
C GLN A 186 9.16 29.27 -27.86
N MET A 187 9.57 28.87 -26.65
CA MET A 187 8.92 29.12 -25.37
C MET A 187 8.65 30.61 -25.11
N TYR A 188 7.64 30.87 -24.27
CA TYR A 188 7.17 32.15 -23.71
C TYR A 188 6.09 32.90 -24.52
N GLY A 189 4.85 32.64 -24.13
CA GLY A 189 3.77 33.61 -24.07
C GLY A 189 3.22 33.63 -22.65
#